data_AF-L1Q575-F1
#
_entry.id   AF-L1Q575-F1
#
_cell.length_a   1.000
_cell.length_b   1.000
_cell.length_c   1.000
_cell.angle_alpha   90.00
_cell.angle_beta   90.00
_cell.angle_gamma   90.00
#
_symmetry.space_group_name_H-M   'P 1'
#
loop_
_entity.id
_entity.type
_entity.pdbx_description
1 polymer ?
#
loop_
_entity_poly.entity_id
_entity_poly.type
_entity_poly.pdbx_seq_one_letter_code
_entity_poly.pdbx_strand_id
1 'polypeptide(L)'
;MSRTRIVGGVYTKITGGDYKMYTEGDTIITAAGKNDFANAEKVIIGTNPEKMDFRGKGGTLLITKVESEPKGDVSPNQKVTYKVTQYNFSEKVTEADKNRIQWAIKIDDKQEVLKEKGEKLVLTIKEEWAGKEISVMPYLKEPVEKISVKTKIIREEVLIIIGTENKKKELIFPAMGIRKLRTKFAKYPFVRFIIFTGSYTEDQLSKIELSAIYHNKRVECQRVNTIDDVINIINSGDISNKKDKSIRKVKSIFIYSHGYVYEKNNEHEGVIAFDYDNKINEQKLDKSSFSKIDNNIFLDNNRTELYSYACRTGIGVSSTTGITDPKKNNSLAQHMANIGKITVFAYMRKTDYKNTWGTIAHRRTYESDHDSGENIWENFKSDLYDMLPDPDDMKEFSKYRAHQEIIDGAVWNINGAYIDVKPGTTPDSVPDTFYKYTPKK
;
A
#
# COMPACT_ATOMS: atom_id res chain seq x y z
N MET A 1 -12.34 -53.40 -40.68
CA MET A 1 -12.19 -52.01 -41.16
C MET A 1 -12.30 -51.07 -39.97
N SER A 2 -11.28 -50.28 -39.65
CA SER A 2 -11.35 -49.25 -38.60
C SER A 2 -11.69 -47.89 -39.22
N ARG A 3 -12.59 -47.14 -38.59
CA ARG A 3 -13.00 -45.78 -38.96
C ARG A 3 -12.68 -44.83 -37.81
N THR A 4 -12.48 -43.56 -38.10
CA THR A 4 -12.31 -42.52 -37.07
C THR A 4 -13.37 -41.44 -37.25
N ARG A 5 -14.13 -41.16 -36.18
CA ARG A 5 -15.11 -40.06 -36.10
C ARG A 5 -14.48 -38.88 -35.36
N ILE A 6 -14.71 -37.67 -35.86
CA ILE A 6 -14.27 -36.43 -35.23
C ILE A 6 -15.49 -35.53 -34.97
N VAL A 7 -15.71 -35.16 -33.71
CA VAL A 7 -16.75 -34.21 -33.28
C VAL A 7 -16.14 -33.23 -32.30
N GLY A 8 -16.20 -31.93 -32.58
CA GLY A 8 -15.67 -30.90 -31.68
C GLY A 8 -14.18 -31.04 -31.35
N GLY A 9 -13.38 -31.70 -32.21
CA GLY A 9 -11.96 -31.97 -31.98
C GLY A 9 -11.64 -33.24 -31.17
N VAL A 10 -12.66 -34.02 -30.78
CA VAL A 10 -12.48 -35.32 -30.09
C VAL A 10 -12.39 -36.44 -31.13
N TYR A 11 -11.40 -37.33 -30.98
CA TYR A 11 -11.16 -38.47 -31.87
C TYR A 11 -11.73 -39.75 -31.26
N THR A 12 -12.59 -40.45 -32.00
CA THR A 12 -13.13 -41.76 -31.58
C THR A 12 -12.91 -42.81 -32.66
N LYS A 13 -12.24 -43.90 -32.30
CA LYS A 13 -12.02 -45.05 -33.19
C LYS A 13 -13.26 -45.96 -33.14
N ILE A 14 -13.83 -46.25 -34.31
CA ILE A 14 -14.99 -47.10 -34.47
C ILE A 14 -14.54 -48.39 -35.16
N THR A 15 -14.86 -49.52 -34.54
CA THR A 15 -14.58 -50.87 -35.05
C THR A 15 -15.89 -51.64 -35.13
N GLY A 16 -16.42 -51.84 -36.34
CA GLY A 16 -17.70 -52.56 -36.55
C GLY A 16 -18.59 -51.90 -37.59
N GLY A 17 -19.47 -52.68 -38.21
CA GLY A 17 -20.25 -52.35 -39.42
C GLY A 17 -21.61 -51.69 -39.18
N ASP A 18 -21.75 -50.79 -38.22
CA ASP A 18 -23.00 -50.05 -38.03
C ASP A 18 -23.00 -48.74 -38.83
N TYR A 19 -23.90 -48.67 -39.82
CA TYR A 19 -23.98 -47.60 -40.82
C TYR A 19 -24.88 -46.41 -40.41
N LYS A 20 -25.44 -46.43 -39.19
CA LYS A 20 -26.45 -45.45 -38.72
C LYS A 20 -26.00 -44.52 -37.57
N MET A 21 -24.71 -44.41 -37.30
CA MET A 21 -24.21 -43.65 -36.13
C MET A 21 -23.80 -42.18 -36.42
N TYR A 22 -24.01 -41.69 -37.63
CA TYR A 22 -23.52 -40.37 -38.04
C TYR A 22 -24.65 -39.33 -38.03
N THR A 23 -24.37 -38.18 -37.45
CA THR A 23 -25.26 -37.02 -37.38
C THR A 23 -24.70 -35.88 -38.21
N GLU A 24 -25.58 -34.98 -38.64
CA GLU A 24 -25.21 -33.75 -39.34
C GLU A 24 -24.19 -32.96 -38.49
N GLY A 25 -23.06 -32.56 -39.10
CA GLY A 25 -21.90 -31.96 -38.42
C GLY A 25 -20.70 -32.91 -38.20
N ASP A 26 -20.85 -34.22 -38.42
CA ASP A 26 -19.74 -35.17 -38.29
C ASP A 26 -18.77 -35.13 -39.49
N THR A 27 -17.46 -35.17 -39.21
CA THR A 27 -16.43 -35.48 -40.22
C THR A 27 -15.95 -36.93 -40.06
N ILE A 28 -16.02 -37.70 -41.15
CA ILE A 28 -15.64 -39.12 -41.17
C ILE A 28 -14.35 -39.33 -41.97
N ILE A 29 -13.42 -40.10 -41.41
CA ILE A 29 -12.17 -40.50 -42.09
C ILE A 29 -12.08 -42.02 -42.19
N THR A 30 -11.91 -42.52 -43.41
CA THR A 30 -11.84 -43.96 -43.68
C THR A 30 -10.83 -44.32 -44.77
N ALA A 31 -10.25 -45.52 -44.64
CA ALA A 31 -9.43 -46.15 -45.67
C ALA A 31 -10.24 -47.03 -46.65
N ALA A 32 -11.53 -47.28 -46.34
CA ALA A 32 -12.41 -48.09 -47.18
C ALA A 32 -13.24 -47.18 -48.11
N GLY A 33 -13.36 -47.55 -49.38
CA GLY A 33 -14.12 -46.80 -50.40
C GLY A 33 -15.58 -46.53 -50.00
N LYS A 34 -16.20 -45.56 -50.70
CA LYS A 34 -17.57 -45.06 -50.47
C LYS A 34 -18.55 -46.19 -50.15
N ASN A 35 -18.97 -46.31 -48.90
CA ASN A 35 -20.18 -47.02 -48.50
C ASN A 35 -21.02 -46.06 -47.65
N ASP A 36 -22.28 -45.89 -48.03
CA ASP A 36 -23.33 -44.98 -47.51
C ASP A 36 -22.99 -44.20 -46.23
N PHE A 37 -22.64 -42.92 -46.43
CA PHE A 37 -22.43 -41.91 -45.40
C PHE A 37 -23.51 -40.82 -45.47
N ALA A 38 -24.78 -41.23 -45.57
CA ALA A 38 -25.90 -40.34 -45.93
C ALA A 38 -26.08 -39.11 -45.03
N ASN A 39 -25.55 -39.14 -43.80
CA ASN A 39 -25.74 -38.08 -42.81
C ASN A 39 -24.44 -37.32 -42.45
N ALA A 40 -23.32 -37.58 -43.12
CA ALA A 40 -22.05 -36.92 -42.83
C ALA A 40 -21.92 -35.62 -43.64
N GLU A 41 -21.54 -34.53 -42.98
CA GLU A 41 -21.31 -33.24 -43.66
C GLU A 41 -20.10 -33.32 -44.60
N LYS A 42 -19.08 -34.09 -44.21
CA LYS A 42 -17.86 -34.26 -45.02
C LYS A 42 -17.20 -35.62 -44.82
N VAL A 43 -16.87 -36.29 -45.92
CA VAL A 43 -16.17 -37.58 -45.93
C VAL A 43 -14.80 -37.41 -46.58
N ILE A 44 -13.75 -37.82 -45.89
CA ILE A 44 -12.36 -37.77 -46.39
C ILE A 44 -11.81 -39.19 -46.48
N ILE A 45 -11.39 -39.60 -47.68
CA ILE A 45 -10.88 -40.95 -47.96
C ILE A 45 -9.35 -40.89 -48.10
N GLY A 46 -8.63 -41.78 -47.40
CA GLY A 46 -7.17 -41.85 -47.47
C GLY A 46 -6.58 -43.09 -46.80
N THR A 47 -5.40 -43.52 -47.26
CA THR A 47 -4.72 -44.75 -46.81
C THR A 47 -4.02 -44.62 -45.46
N ASN A 48 -3.93 -43.42 -44.87
CA ASN A 48 -3.31 -43.21 -43.56
C ASN A 48 -3.97 -42.04 -42.76
N PRO A 49 -5.20 -42.24 -42.25
CA PRO A 49 -6.00 -41.22 -41.54
C PRO A 49 -5.27 -40.50 -40.41
N GLU A 50 -4.44 -41.24 -39.68
CA GLU A 50 -3.72 -40.76 -38.49
C GLU A 50 -2.56 -39.81 -38.84
N LYS A 51 -2.12 -39.78 -40.10
CA LYS A 51 -1.02 -38.93 -40.60
C LYS A 51 -1.49 -37.74 -41.45
N MET A 52 -2.80 -37.48 -41.56
CA MET A 52 -3.30 -36.34 -42.33
C MET A 52 -3.03 -35.02 -41.60
N ASP A 53 -2.39 -34.07 -42.29
CA ASP A 53 -2.15 -32.71 -41.79
C ASP A 53 -3.40 -31.83 -41.91
N PHE A 54 -4.06 -31.56 -40.78
CA PHE A 54 -5.25 -30.72 -40.72
C PHE A 54 -4.94 -29.21 -40.72
N ARG A 55 -3.68 -28.80 -40.51
CA ARG A 55 -3.30 -27.38 -40.63
C ARG A 55 -3.33 -26.94 -42.09
N GLY A 56 -2.90 -27.81 -43.00
CA GLY A 56 -3.08 -27.66 -44.45
C GLY A 56 -4.53 -27.77 -44.95
N LYS A 57 -5.51 -28.07 -44.06
CA LYS A 57 -6.95 -28.18 -44.38
C LYS A 57 -7.85 -27.30 -43.49
N GLY A 58 -7.34 -26.19 -42.94
CA GLY A 58 -8.17 -25.13 -42.34
C GLY A 58 -8.32 -25.15 -40.80
N GLY A 59 -7.54 -25.93 -40.07
CA GLY A 59 -7.51 -25.85 -38.60
C GLY A 59 -6.98 -24.51 -38.08
N THR A 60 -7.77 -23.81 -37.26
CA THR A 60 -7.37 -22.51 -36.67
C THR A 60 -6.44 -22.71 -35.46
N LEU A 61 -5.30 -22.02 -35.44
CA LEU A 61 -4.40 -21.99 -34.28
C LEU A 61 -5.07 -21.22 -33.14
N LEU A 62 -5.14 -21.83 -31.96
CA LEU A 62 -5.75 -21.26 -30.76
C LEU A 62 -4.75 -21.29 -29.60
N ILE A 63 -4.80 -20.23 -28.80
CA ILE A 63 -4.09 -20.15 -27.53
C ILE A 63 -4.94 -20.83 -26.47
N THR A 64 -4.34 -21.72 -25.67
CA THR A 64 -5.06 -22.49 -24.66
C THR A 64 -4.61 -22.18 -23.24
N LYS A 65 -3.43 -21.58 -23.06
CA LYS A 65 -2.93 -21.21 -21.73
C LYS A 65 -2.00 -20.01 -21.75
N VAL A 66 -2.16 -19.16 -20.75
CA VAL A 66 -1.31 -18.01 -20.44
C VAL A 66 -0.95 -18.04 -18.96
N GLU A 67 0.26 -17.59 -18.63
CA GLU A 67 0.75 -17.51 -17.26
C GLU A 67 1.36 -16.13 -17.01
N SER A 68 1.43 -15.71 -15.74
CA SER A 68 2.09 -14.47 -15.31
C SER A 68 3.28 -14.73 -14.38
N GLU A 69 4.24 -13.83 -14.41
CA GLU A 69 5.32 -13.70 -13.44
C GLU A 69 5.44 -12.22 -13.00
N PRO A 70 5.31 -11.91 -11.70
CA PRO A 70 5.01 -12.84 -10.61
C PRO A 70 3.58 -13.40 -10.69
N LYS A 71 3.37 -14.50 -9.95
CA LYS A 71 2.04 -15.08 -9.71
C LYS A 71 1.38 -14.39 -8.52
N GLY A 72 0.05 -14.28 -8.55
CA GLY A 72 -0.75 -13.76 -7.44
C GLY A 72 -0.98 -12.25 -7.49
N ASP A 73 -1.10 -11.64 -6.31
CA ASP A 73 -1.40 -10.22 -6.15
C ASP A 73 -0.16 -9.36 -6.44
N VAL A 74 -0.36 -8.21 -7.07
CA VAL A 74 0.74 -7.35 -7.54
C VAL A 74 0.59 -5.91 -7.07
N SER A 75 1.71 -5.27 -6.77
CA SER A 75 1.74 -3.86 -6.37
C SER A 75 1.60 -2.94 -7.60
N PRO A 76 1.05 -1.73 -7.42
CA PRO A 76 1.20 -0.65 -8.40
C PRO A 76 2.66 -0.40 -8.79
N ASN A 77 2.88 0.05 -10.02
CA ASN A 77 4.19 0.29 -10.64
C ASN A 77 5.08 -0.95 -10.82
N GLN A 78 4.61 -2.13 -10.40
CA GLN A 78 5.31 -3.39 -10.63
C GLN A 78 5.20 -3.81 -12.10
N LYS A 79 6.28 -4.40 -12.63
CA LYS A 79 6.25 -5.04 -13.95
C LYS A 79 5.79 -6.49 -13.80
N VAL A 80 4.78 -6.86 -14.58
CA VAL A 80 4.28 -8.23 -14.70
C VAL A 80 4.52 -8.71 -16.11
N THR A 81 5.12 -9.88 -16.22
CA THR A 81 5.31 -10.57 -17.50
C THR A 81 4.19 -11.56 -17.67
N TYR A 82 3.42 -11.44 -18.76
CA TYR A 82 2.46 -12.45 -19.21
C TYR A 82 3.06 -13.21 -20.38
N LYS A 83 2.95 -14.54 -20.38
CA LYS A 83 3.50 -15.39 -21.42
C LYS A 83 2.49 -16.45 -21.81
N VAL A 84 2.29 -16.62 -23.12
CA VAL A 84 1.54 -17.76 -23.65
C VAL A 84 2.38 -19.03 -23.48
N THR A 85 1.81 -20.05 -22.86
CA THR A 85 2.52 -21.29 -22.52
C THR A 85 1.98 -22.51 -23.24
N GLN A 86 0.74 -22.47 -23.74
CA GLN A 86 0.15 -23.60 -24.47
C GLN A 86 -0.75 -23.15 -25.62
N TYR A 87 -0.79 -24.02 -26.62
CA TYR A 87 -1.58 -23.91 -27.84
C TYR A 87 -2.30 -25.22 -28.10
N ASN A 88 -3.34 -25.20 -28.93
CA ASN A 88 -4.02 -26.42 -29.37
C ASN A 88 -3.15 -27.31 -30.29
N PHE A 89 -2.11 -26.76 -30.92
CA PHE A 89 -1.17 -27.47 -31.80
C PHE A 89 0.29 -27.09 -31.48
N SER A 90 0.79 -27.47 -30.30
CA SER A 90 2.11 -27.05 -29.78
C SER A 90 3.28 -27.34 -30.72
N GLU A 91 3.33 -28.51 -31.38
CA GLU A 91 4.43 -28.92 -32.27
C GLU A 91 4.51 -28.11 -33.59
N LYS A 92 3.52 -27.27 -33.87
CA LYS A 92 3.39 -26.56 -35.15
C LYS A 92 3.45 -25.04 -35.02
N VAL A 93 3.66 -24.47 -33.84
CA VAL A 93 3.64 -23.00 -33.67
C VAL A 93 4.94 -22.37 -34.22
N THR A 94 4.81 -21.52 -35.24
CA THR A 94 5.95 -20.82 -35.85
C THR A 94 6.25 -19.50 -35.15
N GLU A 95 7.45 -18.94 -35.33
CA GLU A 95 7.77 -17.59 -34.82
C GLU A 95 6.87 -16.50 -35.45
N ALA A 96 6.47 -16.67 -36.71
CA ALA A 96 5.51 -15.77 -37.36
C ALA A 96 4.13 -15.83 -36.69
N ASP A 97 3.71 -17.00 -36.18
CA ASP A 97 2.47 -17.11 -35.40
C ASP A 97 2.60 -16.38 -34.06
N LYS A 98 3.72 -16.60 -33.36
CA LYS A 98 4.00 -15.95 -32.07
C LYS A 98 4.00 -14.43 -32.17
N ASN A 99 4.63 -13.88 -33.22
CA ASN A 99 4.72 -12.43 -33.44
C ASN A 99 3.37 -11.76 -33.76
N ARG A 100 2.35 -12.54 -34.16
CA ARG A 100 0.99 -12.04 -34.44
C ARG A 100 0.07 -12.03 -33.23
N ILE A 101 0.48 -12.64 -32.11
CA ILE A 101 -0.30 -12.66 -30.87
C ILE A 101 -0.52 -11.22 -30.42
N GLN A 102 -1.78 -10.86 -30.22
CA GLN A 102 -2.23 -9.58 -29.69
C GLN A 102 -2.64 -9.75 -28.23
N TRP A 103 -2.75 -8.63 -27.52
CA TRP A 103 -3.12 -8.62 -26.12
C TRP A 103 -4.28 -7.66 -25.88
N ALA A 104 -5.23 -8.07 -25.07
CA ALA A 104 -6.29 -7.23 -24.53
C ALA A 104 -6.25 -7.27 -23.01
N ILE A 105 -6.63 -6.18 -22.38
CA ILE A 105 -6.82 -6.10 -20.94
C ILE A 105 -8.25 -5.67 -20.66
N LYS A 106 -8.88 -6.33 -19.70
CA LYS A 106 -10.20 -5.99 -19.18
C LYS A 106 -10.05 -5.57 -17.72
N ILE A 107 -10.61 -4.41 -17.39
CA ILE A 107 -10.60 -3.82 -16.05
C ILE A 107 -12.03 -3.41 -15.77
N ASP A 108 -12.62 -3.97 -14.72
CA ASP A 108 -14.07 -3.88 -14.48
C ASP A 108 -14.82 -4.33 -15.76
N ASP A 109 -15.72 -3.50 -16.29
CA ASP A 109 -16.49 -3.77 -17.52
C ASP A 109 -15.84 -3.22 -18.81
N LYS A 110 -14.67 -2.60 -18.71
CA LYS A 110 -14.00 -1.98 -19.86
C LYS A 110 -12.87 -2.85 -20.39
N GLN A 111 -12.91 -3.15 -21.68
CA GLN A 111 -11.85 -3.87 -22.38
C GLN A 111 -11.11 -2.92 -23.33
N GLU A 112 -9.78 -2.95 -23.29
CA GLU A 112 -8.90 -2.22 -24.20
C GLU A 112 -7.91 -3.18 -24.88
N VAL A 113 -7.59 -2.91 -26.14
CA VAL A 113 -6.56 -3.62 -26.90
C VAL A 113 -5.21 -2.94 -26.67
N LEU A 114 -4.19 -3.72 -26.35
CA LEU A 114 -2.83 -3.25 -26.14
C LEU A 114 -2.08 -3.15 -27.47
N LYS A 115 -1.10 -2.24 -27.52
CA LYS A 115 -0.31 -2.00 -28.75
C LYS A 115 0.75 -3.10 -28.95
N GLU A 116 1.20 -3.68 -27.85
CA GLU A 116 2.21 -4.72 -27.79
C GLU A 116 1.70 -6.02 -28.41
N LYS A 117 2.60 -6.70 -29.13
CA LYS A 117 2.34 -8.00 -29.75
C LYS A 117 3.47 -8.97 -29.42
N GLY A 118 3.22 -10.25 -29.63
CA GLY A 118 4.18 -11.33 -29.39
C GLY A 118 3.69 -12.32 -28.32
N GLU A 119 4.41 -13.43 -28.19
CA GLU A 119 4.13 -14.50 -27.20
C GLU A 119 4.29 -14.03 -25.73
N LYS A 120 4.92 -12.87 -25.53
CA LYS A 120 5.21 -12.26 -24.23
C LYS A 120 4.74 -10.81 -24.20
N LEU A 121 4.05 -10.44 -23.12
CA LEU A 121 3.70 -9.07 -22.77
C LEU A 121 4.39 -8.70 -21.45
N VAL A 122 5.03 -7.53 -21.40
CA VAL A 122 5.52 -6.95 -20.14
C VAL A 122 4.69 -5.72 -19.85
N LEU A 123 3.84 -5.81 -18.82
CA LEU A 123 2.93 -4.74 -18.43
C LEU A 123 3.41 -4.09 -17.14
N THR A 124 3.45 -2.76 -17.11
CA THR A 124 3.63 -2.02 -15.85
C THR A 124 2.26 -1.72 -15.28
N ILE A 125 1.98 -2.18 -14.06
CA ILE A 125 0.70 -1.99 -13.39
C ILE A 125 0.53 -0.51 -13.03
N LYS A 126 -0.59 0.07 -13.44
CA LYS A 126 -0.87 1.50 -13.19
C LYS A 126 -1.45 1.73 -11.79
N GLU A 127 -1.19 2.90 -11.21
CA GLU A 127 -1.66 3.25 -9.86
C GLU A 127 -3.19 3.32 -9.77
N GLU A 128 -3.87 3.78 -10.82
CA GLU A 128 -5.33 3.88 -10.87
C GLU A 128 -6.04 2.50 -10.90
N TRP A 129 -5.29 1.41 -11.05
CA TRP A 129 -5.82 0.05 -11.00
C TRP A 129 -5.80 -0.55 -9.58
N ALA A 130 -5.20 0.14 -8.61
CA ALA A 130 -5.13 -0.33 -7.24
C ALA A 130 -6.51 -0.67 -6.66
N GLY A 131 -6.61 -1.85 -6.03
CA GLY A 131 -7.86 -2.40 -5.49
C GLY A 131 -8.76 -3.10 -6.52
N LYS A 132 -8.35 -3.16 -7.80
CA LYS A 132 -9.11 -3.82 -8.87
C LYS A 132 -8.54 -5.17 -9.26
N GLU A 133 -9.34 -5.95 -10.00
CA GLU A 133 -8.87 -7.13 -10.73
C GLU A 133 -8.78 -6.80 -12.22
N ILE A 134 -7.64 -7.13 -12.84
CA ILE A 134 -7.46 -7.03 -14.29
C ILE A 134 -7.44 -8.43 -14.89
N SER A 135 -7.99 -8.57 -16.10
CA SER A 135 -7.90 -9.80 -16.89
C SER A 135 -7.07 -9.53 -18.14
N VAL A 136 -5.93 -10.21 -18.28
CA VAL A 136 -5.01 -10.05 -19.40
C VAL A 136 -5.16 -11.25 -20.35
N MET A 137 -5.55 -10.96 -21.60
CA MET A 137 -6.00 -11.94 -22.59
C MET A 137 -5.11 -11.88 -23.84
N PRO A 138 -4.29 -12.90 -24.10
CA PRO A 138 -3.65 -13.04 -25.40
C PRO A 138 -4.64 -13.62 -26.43
N TYR A 139 -4.54 -13.18 -27.68
CA TYR A 139 -5.39 -13.68 -28.75
C TYR A 139 -4.76 -13.59 -30.14
N LEU A 140 -5.25 -14.42 -31.06
CA LEU A 140 -4.88 -14.39 -32.49
C LEU A 140 -5.99 -13.83 -33.37
N LYS A 141 -7.26 -14.04 -32.99
CA LYS A 141 -8.45 -13.57 -33.71
C LYS A 141 -9.25 -12.59 -32.86
N GLU A 142 -9.71 -13.04 -31.70
CA GLU A 142 -10.47 -12.21 -30.75
C GLU A 142 -10.15 -12.61 -29.29
N PRO A 143 -10.23 -11.66 -28.34
CA PRO A 143 -10.03 -11.95 -26.92
C PRO A 143 -11.09 -12.92 -26.37
N VAL A 144 -10.66 -13.90 -25.60
CA VAL A 144 -11.55 -14.86 -24.91
C VAL A 144 -11.24 -14.83 -23.42
N GLU A 145 -12.19 -14.40 -22.59
CA GLU A 145 -11.99 -14.21 -21.15
C GLU A 145 -11.59 -15.49 -20.41
N LYS A 146 -12.04 -16.66 -20.89
CA LYS A 146 -11.62 -17.98 -20.36
C LYS A 146 -10.11 -18.23 -20.52
N ILE A 147 -9.47 -17.59 -21.50
CA ILE A 147 -8.04 -17.66 -21.77
C ILE A 147 -7.42 -16.34 -21.30
N SER A 148 -7.45 -16.12 -19.99
CA SER A 148 -6.88 -14.93 -19.37
C SER A 148 -6.07 -15.28 -18.13
N VAL A 149 -5.17 -14.39 -17.75
CA VAL A 149 -4.67 -14.34 -16.38
C VAL A 149 -5.41 -13.23 -15.65
N LYS A 150 -6.05 -13.61 -14.55
CA LYS A 150 -6.62 -12.66 -13.60
C LYS A 150 -5.54 -12.23 -12.62
N THR A 151 -5.32 -10.93 -12.54
CA THR A 151 -4.29 -10.35 -11.70
C THR A 151 -4.94 -9.29 -10.81
N LYS A 152 -4.82 -9.48 -9.49
CA LYS A 152 -5.40 -8.56 -8.53
C LYS A 152 -4.37 -7.53 -8.12
N ILE A 153 -4.77 -6.27 -8.12
CA ILE A 153 -3.86 -5.16 -7.85
C ILE A 153 -4.05 -4.71 -6.40
N ILE A 154 -2.97 -4.78 -5.64
CA ILE A 154 -2.96 -4.42 -4.22
C ILE A 154 -3.27 -2.93 -4.06
N ARG A 155 -4.21 -2.62 -3.17
CA ARG A 155 -4.41 -1.27 -2.64
C ARG A 155 -3.43 -1.04 -1.49
N GLU A 156 -2.34 -0.37 -1.79
CA GLU A 156 -1.33 0.04 -0.81
C GLU A 156 -1.83 1.27 -0.03
N GLU A 157 -2.00 1.15 1.29
CA GLU A 157 -2.51 2.24 2.15
C GLU A 157 -1.42 2.83 3.04
N VAL A 158 -1.47 4.14 3.23
CA VAL A 158 -0.65 4.87 4.20
C VAL A 158 -1.50 5.27 5.40
N LEU A 159 -1.04 4.93 6.60
CA LEU A 159 -1.67 5.29 7.87
C LEU A 159 -0.88 6.40 8.55
N ILE A 160 -1.56 7.47 8.95
CA ILE A 160 -1.00 8.52 9.80
C ILE A 160 -1.81 8.51 11.10
N ILE A 161 -1.17 8.13 12.21
CA ILE A 161 -1.80 7.94 13.52
C ILE A 161 -1.37 9.07 14.44
N ILE A 162 -2.36 9.76 15.01
CA ILE A 162 -2.22 10.99 15.79
C ILE A 162 -2.69 10.73 17.22
N GLY A 163 -1.77 10.87 18.18
CA GLY A 163 -2.09 10.87 19.60
C GLY A 163 -2.66 12.21 20.09
N THR A 164 -2.93 12.27 21.39
CA THR A 164 -3.44 13.45 22.10
C THR A 164 -2.34 14.20 22.85
N GLU A 165 -2.57 15.49 23.08
CA GLU A 165 -1.74 16.35 23.91
C GLU A 165 -2.56 16.93 25.06
N ASN A 166 -2.19 16.61 26.31
CA ASN A 166 -3.01 16.99 27.47
C ASN A 166 -2.46 18.20 28.22
N LYS A 167 -1.24 18.66 27.90
CA LYS A 167 -0.55 19.73 28.66
C LYS A 167 -0.16 20.96 27.86
N LYS A 168 -0.32 20.95 26.54
CA LYS A 168 0.01 22.07 25.68
C LYS A 168 -1.09 22.25 24.65
N LYS A 169 -1.68 23.45 24.66
CA LYS A 169 -2.70 23.88 23.71
C LYS A 169 -2.05 24.12 22.33
N GLU A 170 -1.34 23.15 21.78
CA GLU A 170 -0.50 23.40 20.60
C GLU A 170 -0.74 22.42 19.46
N LEU A 171 -1.70 21.49 19.56
CA LEU A 171 -2.13 20.56 18.49
C LEU A 171 -0.96 20.03 17.65
N ILE A 172 0.17 19.72 18.30
CA ILE A 172 1.45 19.46 17.64
C ILE A 172 1.40 18.17 16.84
N PHE A 173 0.87 17.08 17.40
CA PHE A 173 0.79 15.79 16.72
C PHE A 173 -0.10 15.88 15.48
N PRO A 174 -1.34 16.43 15.56
CA PRO A 174 -2.13 16.68 14.36
C PRO A 174 -1.38 17.55 13.33
N ALA A 175 -0.71 18.63 13.77
CA ALA A 175 0.03 19.51 12.87
C ALA A 175 1.15 18.77 12.13
N MET A 176 1.87 17.87 12.80
CA MET A 176 2.89 17.02 12.19
C MET A 176 2.28 16.05 11.17
N GLY A 177 1.15 15.45 11.50
CA GLY A 177 0.38 14.63 10.56
C GLY A 177 -0.01 15.39 9.30
N ILE A 178 -0.59 16.59 9.44
CA ILE A 178 -0.99 17.43 8.31
C ILE A 178 0.23 17.82 7.47
N ARG A 179 1.36 18.15 8.09
CA ARG A 179 2.61 18.40 7.36
C ARG A 179 3.01 17.19 6.53
N LYS A 180 2.97 15.98 7.10
CA LYS A 180 3.32 14.74 6.39
C LYS A 180 2.40 14.52 5.21
N LEU A 181 1.09 14.68 5.41
CA LEU A 181 0.08 14.60 4.36
C LEU A 181 0.37 15.59 3.23
N ARG A 182 0.52 16.87 3.54
CA ARG A 182 0.80 17.95 2.58
C ARG A 182 2.09 17.73 1.78
N THR A 183 3.16 17.32 2.43
CA THR A 183 4.51 17.29 1.81
C THR A 183 4.85 15.99 1.10
N LYS A 184 4.22 14.87 1.50
CA LYS A 184 4.55 13.54 0.95
C LYS A 184 3.37 12.84 0.29
N PHE A 185 2.15 13.10 0.76
CA PHE A 185 0.98 12.31 0.38
C PHE A 185 -0.17 13.14 -0.18
N ALA A 186 0.07 14.38 -0.62
CA ALA A 186 -0.98 15.27 -1.12
C ALA A 186 -1.77 14.71 -2.31
N LYS A 187 -1.10 13.89 -3.14
CA LYS A 187 -1.71 13.24 -4.31
C LYS A 187 -1.89 11.72 -4.13
N TYR A 188 -1.49 11.17 -2.98
CA TYR A 188 -1.57 9.73 -2.77
C TYR A 188 -3.02 9.31 -2.50
N PRO A 189 -3.55 8.31 -3.22
CA PRO A 189 -4.99 8.05 -3.23
C PRO A 189 -5.53 7.31 -2.00
N PHE A 190 -4.68 6.62 -1.24
CA PHE A 190 -5.11 5.77 -0.12
C PHE A 190 -4.36 6.17 1.14
N VAL A 191 -4.79 7.29 1.73
CA VAL A 191 -4.25 7.78 3.00
C VAL A 191 -5.37 7.77 4.04
N ARG A 192 -5.06 7.22 5.20
CA ARG A 192 -5.96 7.24 6.36
C ARG A 192 -5.34 8.04 7.48
N PHE A 193 -6.09 9.01 7.97
CA PHE A 193 -5.69 9.92 9.02
C PHE A 193 -6.47 9.57 10.29
N ILE A 194 -5.80 8.91 11.23
CA ILE A 194 -6.40 8.28 12.41
C ILE A 194 -6.10 9.17 13.62
N ILE A 195 -7.13 9.68 14.30
CA ILE A 195 -7.01 10.70 15.34
C ILE A 195 -7.62 10.18 16.65
N PHE A 196 -6.80 10.08 17.70
CA PHE A 196 -7.32 9.88 19.04
C PHE A 196 -8.05 11.13 19.52
N THR A 197 -9.27 10.98 20.02
CA THR A 197 -10.18 12.10 20.35
C THR A 197 -10.08 12.59 21.79
N GLY A 198 -9.55 11.77 22.70
CA GLY A 198 -9.77 11.87 24.16
C GLY A 198 -9.47 13.22 24.82
N SER A 199 -8.70 14.09 24.15
CA SER A 199 -8.29 15.39 24.69
C SER A 199 -8.49 16.55 23.72
N TYR A 200 -9.15 16.32 22.59
CA TYR A 200 -9.47 17.36 21.62
C TYR A 200 -10.95 17.71 21.70
N THR A 201 -11.27 18.99 21.56
CA THR A 201 -12.66 19.44 21.41
C THR A 201 -13.19 19.06 20.03
N GLU A 202 -14.51 19.08 19.85
CA GLU A 202 -15.12 18.85 18.55
C GLU A 202 -14.67 19.86 17.49
N ASP A 203 -14.54 21.13 17.86
CA ASP A 203 -14.07 22.19 16.95
C ASP A 203 -12.61 21.94 16.51
N GLN A 204 -11.74 21.51 17.44
CA GLN A 204 -10.38 21.10 17.11
C GLN A 204 -10.35 19.90 16.16
N LEU A 205 -11.12 18.85 16.45
CA LEU A 205 -11.21 17.66 15.60
C LEU A 205 -11.69 18.02 14.19
N SER A 206 -12.76 18.82 14.08
CA SER A 206 -13.27 19.28 12.79
C SER A 206 -12.23 20.11 12.02
N LYS A 207 -11.47 20.98 12.67
CA LYS A 207 -10.40 21.77 12.03
C LYS A 207 -9.24 20.90 11.54
N ILE A 208 -8.87 19.86 12.30
CA ILE A 208 -7.86 18.89 11.90
C ILE A 208 -8.32 18.14 10.64
N GLU A 209 -9.55 17.62 10.62
CA GLU A 209 -10.11 16.89 9.48
C GLU A 209 -10.24 17.76 8.23
N LEU A 210 -10.72 18.99 8.38
CA LEU A 210 -10.79 19.97 7.28
C LEU A 210 -9.41 20.24 6.68
N SER A 211 -8.38 20.37 7.52
CA SER A 211 -6.99 20.57 7.07
C SER A 211 -6.48 19.34 6.33
N ALA A 212 -6.83 18.12 6.78
CA ALA A 212 -6.44 16.90 6.10
C ALA A 212 -7.05 16.85 4.68
N ILE A 213 -8.36 17.10 4.57
CA ILE A 213 -9.10 17.10 3.29
C ILE A 213 -8.58 18.20 2.36
N TYR A 214 -8.23 19.37 2.91
CA TYR A 214 -7.65 20.49 2.15
C TYR A 214 -6.36 20.07 1.42
N HIS A 215 -5.48 19.32 2.09
CA HIS A 215 -4.21 18.88 1.49
C HIS A 215 -4.30 17.58 0.70
N ASN A 216 -5.28 16.74 0.97
CA ASN A 216 -5.57 15.54 0.19
C ASN A 216 -7.08 15.26 0.16
N LYS A 217 -7.71 15.51 -1.00
CA LYS A 217 -9.16 15.32 -1.20
C LYS A 217 -9.65 13.86 -1.08
N ARG A 218 -8.74 12.90 -1.03
CA ARG A 218 -9.02 11.45 -0.94
C ARG A 218 -8.64 10.86 0.42
N VAL A 219 -8.18 11.69 1.36
CA VAL A 219 -7.85 11.21 2.71
C VAL A 219 -9.12 10.74 3.42
N GLU A 220 -9.02 9.62 4.12
CA GLU A 220 -10.07 9.14 5.02
C GLU A 220 -9.69 9.48 6.46
N CYS A 221 -10.46 10.36 7.10
CA CYS A 221 -10.28 10.69 8.51
C CYS A 221 -11.08 9.71 9.38
N GLN A 222 -10.46 9.18 10.43
CA GLN A 222 -11.11 8.31 11.40
C GLN A 222 -10.75 8.74 12.82
N ARG A 223 -11.80 9.05 13.59
CA ARG A 223 -11.71 9.34 15.02
C ARG A 223 -11.72 8.03 15.81
N VAL A 224 -10.81 7.88 16.77
CA VAL A 224 -10.67 6.67 17.58
C VAL A 224 -10.59 7.02 19.07
N ASN A 225 -11.04 6.09 19.92
CA ASN A 225 -11.00 6.26 21.37
C ASN A 225 -10.07 5.23 22.04
N THR A 226 -9.77 4.12 21.37
CA THR A 226 -8.99 3.02 21.92
C THR A 226 -7.91 2.53 20.95
N ILE A 227 -6.94 1.79 21.47
CA ILE A 227 -5.94 1.10 20.66
C ILE A 227 -6.55 -0.04 19.86
N ASP A 228 -7.61 -0.67 20.37
CA ASP A 228 -8.31 -1.73 19.65
C ASP A 228 -9.02 -1.15 18.40
N ASP A 229 -9.51 0.09 18.44
CA ASP A 229 -10.02 0.79 17.24
C ASP A 229 -8.92 0.91 16.18
N VAL A 230 -7.71 1.35 16.58
CA VAL A 230 -6.56 1.46 15.68
C VAL A 230 -6.16 0.10 15.12
N ILE A 231 -6.14 -0.94 15.93
CA ILE A 231 -5.82 -2.30 15.50
C ILE A 231 -6.88 -2.81 14.51
N ASN A 232 -8.16 -2.58 14.78
CA ASN A 232 -9.25 -2.93 13.87
C ASN A 232 -9.11 -2.21 12.52
N ILE A 233 -8.76 -0.92 12.53
CA ILE A 233 -8.47 -0.16 11.32
C ILE A 233 -7.25 -0.73 10.59
N ILE A 234 -6.16 -1.03 11.30
CA ILE A 234 -4.97 -1.62 10.68
C ILE A 234 -5.32 -2.95 10.02
N ASN A 235 -6.11 -3.80 10.67
CA ASN A 235 -6.45 -5.13 10.17
C ASN A 235 -7.48 -5.11 9.04
N SER A 236 -8.48 -4.24 9.12
CA SER A 236 -9.69 -4.33 8.27
C SER A 236 -9.96 -3.10 7.41
N GLY A 237 -9.33 -1.96 7.70
CA GLY A 237 -9.65 -0.65 7.13
C GLY A 237 -10.77 0.11 7.87
N ASP A 238 -11.40 -0.51 8.87
CA ASP A 238 -12.54 0.08 9.57
C ASP A 238 -12.54 -0.22 11.09
N ILE A 239 -13.13 0.68 11.87
CA ILE A 239 -13.22 0.55 13.34
C ILE A 239 -14.07 -0.66 13.73
N SER A 240 -15.13 -0.98 12.97
CA SER A 240 -16.02 -2.11 13.25
C SER A 240 -15.41 -3.48 12.92
N ASN A 241 -14.14 -3.52 12.49
CA ASN A 241 -13.44 -4.72 12.05
C ASN A 241 -14.11 -5.46 10.87
N LYS A 242 -14.97 -4.76 10.11
CA LYS A 242 -15.57 -5.29 8.90
C LYS A 242 -14.51 -5.28 7.80
N LYS A 243 -14.08 -6.47 7.39
CA LYS A 243 -13.07 -6.62 6.33
C LYS A 243 -13.50 -5.89 5.07
N ASP A 244 -12.63 -5.00 4.62
CA ASP A 244 -12.67 -4.44 3.28
C ASP A 244 -12.68 -5.57 2.24
N LYS A 245 -13.53 -5.45 1.22
CA LYS A 245 -13.63 -6.43 0.12
C LYS A 245 -12.47 -6.30 -0.87
N SER A 246 -11.72 -5.20 -0.84
CA SER A 246 -10.54 -4.97 -1.67
C SER A 246 -9.29 -5.64 -1.09
N ILE A 247 -8.31 -5.95 -1.94
CA ILE A 247 -7.01 -6.47 -1.50
C ILE A 247 -6.18 -5.31 -0.99
N ARG A 248 -6.43 -4.95 0.26
CA ARG A 248 -5.74 -3.91 0.98
C ARG A 248 -4.46 -4.46 1.59
N LYS A 249 -3.39 -3.68 1.51
CA LYS A 249 -2.16 -3.88 2.30
C LYS A 249 -1.66 -2.56 2.86
N VAL A 250 -1.16 -2.56 4.09
CA VAL A 250 -0.55 -1.38 4.69
C VAL A 250 0.87 -1.21 4.16
N LYS A 251 1.13 -0.10 3.49
CA LYS A 251 2.44 0.26 2.96
C LYS A 251 3.30 0.98 3.99
N SER A 252 2.72 1.98 4.65
CA SER A 252 3.46 2.76 5.63
C SER A 252 2.58 3.19 6.79
N ILE A 253 3.17 3.26 7.98
CA ILE A 253 2.54 3.77 9.20
C ILE A 253 3.41 4.89 9.76
N PHE A 254 2.83 6.06 10.03
CA PHE A 254 3.49 7.18 10.69
C PHE A 254 2.79 7.46 12.01
N ILE A 255 3.52 7.44 13.12
CA ILE A 255 2.94 7.58 14.45
C ILE A 255 3.50 8.83 15.13
N TYR A 256 2.63 9.79 15.41
CA TYR A 256 2.93 11.02 16.16
C TYR A 256 2.27 10.96 17.52
N SER A 257 3.06 10.72 18.56
CA SER A 257 2.53 10.53 19.91
C SER A 257 3.61 10.66 20.99
N HIS A 258 3.20 10.53 22.25
CA HIS A 258 4.10 10.28 23.37
C HIS A 258 4.67 8.85 23.33
N GLY A 259 5.85 8.69 23.93
CA GLY A 259 6.48 7.39 24.11
C GLY A 259 7.37 7.36 25.35
N TYR A 260 7.50 6.19 25.95
CA TYR A 260 8.37 5.99 27.11
C TYR A 260 8.74 4.52 27.24
N VAL A 261 9.74 4.26 28.08
CA VAL A 261 10.12 2.92 28.51
C VAL A 261 9.98 2.89 30.03
N TYR A 262 9.15 2.00 30.55
CA TYR A 262 9.05 1.79 31.99
C TYR A 262 9.74 0.48 32.37
N GLU A 263 10.02 0.34 33.65
CA GLU A 263 10.60 -0.87 34.23
C GLU A 263 9.58 -1.51 35.16
N LYS A 264 9.36 -2.81 35.00
CA LYS A 264 8.46 -3.61 35.83
C LYS A 264 9.10 -4.98 36.04
N ASN A 265 9.30 -5.38 37.29
CA ASN A 265 9.90 -6.67 37.65
C ASN A 265 11.27 -6.94 36.96
N ASN A 266 12.13 -5.92 36.88
CA ASN A 266 13.42 -5.95 36.16
C ASN A 266 13.33 -6.15 34.64
N GLU A 267 12.13 -6.05 34.06
CA GLU A 267 11.92 -6.01 32.61
C GLU A 267 11.61 -4.58 32.16
N HIS A 268 12.16 -4.19 31.02
CA HIS A 268 11.92 -2.88 30.42
C HIS A 268 10.92 -3.01 29.28
N GLU A 269 9.82 -2.26 29.34
CA GLU A 269 8.77 -2.30 28.34
C GLU A 269 8.59 -0.92 27.71
N GLY A 270 8.78 -0.86 26.39
CA GLY A 270 8.54 0.33 25.59
C GLY A 270 7.06 0.46 25.22
N VAL A 271 6.54 1.68 25.31
CA VAL A 271 5.15 2.01 25.00
C VAL A 271 5.07 3.27 24.17
N ILE A 272 4.19 3.24 23.17
CA ILE A 272 3.64 4.44 22.53
C ILE A 272 2.30 4.73 23.20
N ALA A 273 2.19 5.89 23.83
CA ALA A 273 0.97 6.30 24.53
C ALA A 273 0.26 7.37 23.71
N PHE A 274 -0.98 7.08 23.32
CA PHE A 274 -1.84 8.00 22.57
C PHE A 274 -2.63 8.95 23.46
N ASP A 275 -2.65 8.67 24.76
CA ASP A 275 -3.12 9.57 25.82
C ASP A 275 -2.27 9.35 27.07
N TYR A 276 -1.47 10.36 27.40
CA TYR A 276 -0.44 10.25 28.44
C TYR A 276 -1.00 10.45 29.85
N ASP A 277 -2.02 11.29 30.04
CA ASP A 277 -2.47 11.69 31.38
C ASP A 277 -3.73 10.98 31.87
N ASN A 278 -4.63 10.51 30.98
CA ASN A 278 -5.88 9.88 31.45
C ASN A 278 -5.69 8.45 31.98
N LYS A 279 -4.46 7.89 31.89
CA LYS A 279 -4.10 6.54 32.35
C LYS A 279 -5.05 5.43 31.87
N ILE A 280 -5.85 5.69 30.84
CA ILE A 280 -6.68 4.67 30.21
C ILE A 280 -5.72 3.71 29.54
N ASN A 281 -5.56 2.52 30.12
CA ASN A 281 -4.66 1.49 29.59
C ASN A 281 -5.00 1.09 28.15
N GLU A 282 -6.22 1.41 27.71
CA GLU A 282 -6.75 1.13 26.38
C GLU A 282 -6.21 2.05 25.29
N GLN A 283 -5.33 3.02 25.56
CA GLN A 283 -4.73 3.91 24.54
C GLN A 283 -3.21 3.79 24.42
N LYS A 284 -2.69 2.58 24.63
CA LYS A 284 -1.25 2.27 24.57
C LYS A 284 -0.98 1.21 23.51
N LEU A 285 -0.03 1.50 22.63
CA LEU A 285 0.58 0.51 21.75
C LEU A 285 1.89 0.02 22.36
N ASP A 286 1.90 -1.27 22.66
CA ASP A 286 2.97 -2.04 23.26
C ASP A 286 3.14 -3.37 22.51
N LYS A 287 4.00 -4.25 23.00
CA LYS A 287 4.23 -5.57 22.40
C LYS A 287 2.93 -6.39 22.32
N SER A 288 2.08 -6.35 23.36
CA SER A 288 0.87 -7.17 23.47
C SER A 288 -0.20 -6.71 22.49
N SER A 289 -0.54 -5.43 22.51
CA SER A 289 -1.50 -4.81 21.60
C SER A 289 -1.04 -4.91 20.14
N PHE A 290 0.24 -4.69 19.83
CA PHE A 290 0.74 -4.86 18.46
C PHE A 290 0.62 -6.31 17.97
N SER A 291 0.71 -7.31 18.86
CA SER A 291 0.56 -8.73 18.48
C SER A 291 -0.85 -9.11 18.01
N LYS A 292 -1.84 -8.25 18.23
CA LYS A 292 -3.21 -8.41 17.72
C LYS A 292 -3.34 -8.02 16.22
N ILE A 293 -2.31 -7.43 15.63
CA ILE A 293 -2.31 -7.07 14.20
C ILE A 293 -2.02 -8.31 13.35
N ASP A 294 -2.87 -8.58 12.36
CA ASP A 294 -2.68 -9.65 11.37
C ASP A 294 -1.53 -9.29 10.44
N ASN A 295 -0.42 -10.01 10.52
CA ASN A 295 0.76 -9.75 9.69
C ASN A 295 0.49 -9.91 8.19
N ASN A 296 -0.57 -10.61 7.79
CA ASN A 296 -0.98 -10.72 6.39
C ASN A 296 -1.52 -9.40 5.85
N ILE A 297 -1.77 -8.38 6.67
CA ILE A 297 -2.15 -7.06 6.17
C ILE A 297 -0.94 -6.25 5.68
N PHE A 298 0.28 -6.68 5.99
CA PHE A 298 1.49 -6.03 5.56
C PHE A 298 1.98 -6.55 4.20
N LEU A 299 2.80 -5.73 3.54
CA LEU A 299 3.45 -6.07 2.29
C LEU A 299 4.58 -7.06 2.56
N ASP A 300 4.67 -8.08 1.71
CA ASP A 300 5.71 -9.10 1.80
C ASP A 300 7.12 -8.53 1.68
N ASN A 301 8.10 -9.32 2.12
CA ASN A 301 9.53 -9.00 2.08
C ASN A 301 9.93 -7.74 2.86
N ASN A 302 9.25 -7.49 4.00
CA ASN A 302 9.51 -6.35 4.89
C ASN A 302 9.37 -4.99 4.21
N ARG A 303 8.55 -4.91 3.15
CA ARG A 303 8.31 -3.68 2.37
C ARG A 303 7.40 -2.68 3.09
N THR A 304 6.65 -3.13 4.11
CA THR A 304 5.93 -2.20 4.98
C THR A 304 6.90 -1.49 5.91
N GLU A 305 6.73 -0.17 6.02
CA GLU A 305 7.56 0.69 6.86
C GLU A 305 6.74 1.36 7.97
N LEU A 306 7.17 1.26 9.22
CA LEU A 306 6.58 1.98 10.34
C LEU A 306 7.57 3.01 10.87
N TYR A 307 7.16 4.27 10.93
CA TYR A 307 7.92 5.38 11.49
C TYR A 307 7.30 5.79 12.82
N SER A 308 8.00 5.50 13.92
CA SER A 308 7.61 5.97 15.24
C SER A 308 8.33 7.27 15.59
N TYR A 309 7.57 8.37 15.62
CA TYR A 309 8.02 9.64 16.19
C TYR A 309 7.73 9.73 17.68
N ALA A 310 7.25 8.66 18.31
CA ALA A 310 7.15 8.60 19.75
C ALA A 310 8.54 8.48 20.40
N CYS A 311 8.71 9.16 21.53
CA CYS A 311 9.96 9.19 22.26
C CYS A 311 10.42 7.76 22.59
N ARG A 312 11.69 7.47 22.35
CA ARG A 312 12.40 6.30 22.88
C ARG A 312 11.82 4.94 22.45
N THR A 313 11.02 4.86 21.39
CA THR A 313 10.50 3.58 20.88
C THR A 313 11.63 2.60 20.49
N GLY A 314 12.79 3.13 20.08
CA GLY A 314 13.96 2.34 19.66
C GLY A 314 14.87 1.86 20.78
N ILE A 315 14.61 2.22 22.05
CA ILE A 315 15.49 1.84 23.16
C ILE A 315 14.80 0.80 24.05
N GLY A 316 15.58 -0.16 24.57
CA GLY A 316 15.09 -1.23 25.43
C GLY A 316 15.46 -1.05 26.89
N VAL A 317 15.83 0.17 27.31
CA VAL A 317 16.18 0.52 28.70
C VAL A 317 15.46 1.78 29.14
N SER A 318 15.06 1.83 30.41
CA SER A 318 14.37 2.97 31.03
C SER A 318 15.33 4.14 31.34
N SER A 319 16.60 3.87 31.62
CA SER A 319 17.63 4.89 31.93
C SER A 319 17.77 5.95 30.83
N THR A 320 17.94 7.21 31.20
CA THR A 320 18.12 8.34 30.28
C THR A 320 19.55 8.85 30.18
N THR A 321 20.46 8.31 30.99
CA THR A 321 21.84 8.80 31.16
C THR A 321 22.80 7.62 31.28
N GLY A 322 24.04 7.78 30.82
CA GLY A 322 25.08 6.76 31.00
C GLY A 322 24.78 5.42 30.33
N ILE A 323 24.04 5.43 29.21
CA ILE A 323 23.64 4.20 28.52
C ILE A 323 24.82 3.69 27.70
N THR A 324 25.41 2.58 28.13
CA THR A 324 26.46 1.85 27.39
C THR A 324 25.87 0.77 26.48
N ASP A 325 24.78 0.13 26.90
CA ASP A 325 24.01 -0.82 26.11
C ASP A 325 22.53 -0.39 26.02
N PRO A 326 22.06 0.12 24.88
CA PRO A 326 20.66 0.54 24.71
C PRO A 326 19.65 -0.60 24.67
N LYS A 327 20.09 -1.87 24.78
CA LYS A 327 19.25 -3.07 24.70
C LYS A 327 18.29 -3.04 23.51
N LYS A 328 18.80 -2.66 22.32
CA LYS A 328 18.01 -2.47 21.09
C LYS A 328 17.09 -3.65 20.78
N ASN A 329 17.56 -4.85 21.10
CA ASN A 329 16.85 -6.10 20.87
C ASN A 329 15.56 -6.25 21.70
N ASN A 330 15.48 -5.54 22.83
CA ASN A 330 14.34 -5.52 23.75
C ASN A 330 13.49 -4.25 23.56
N SER A 331 13.81 -3.41 22.56
CA SER A 331 13.02 -2.23 22.28
C SER A 331 11.66 -2.60 21.67
N LEU A 332 10.66 -1.75 21.89
CA LEU A 332 9.36 -1.90 21.25
C LEU A 332 9.49 -1.92 19.71
N ALA A 333 10.39 -1.10 19.14
CA ALA A 333 10.65 -1.08 17.71
C ALA A 333 11.10 -2.46 17.16
N GLN A 334 12.01 -3.15 17.87
CA GLN A 334 12.44 -4.48 17.46
C GLN A 334 11.31 -5.52 17.61
N HIS A 335 10.51 -5.42 18.67
CA HIS A 335 9.35 -6.30 18.84
C HIS A 335 8.33 -6.11 17.70
N MET A 336 7.97 -4.87 17.36
CA MET A 336 7.06 -4.59 16.24
C MET A 336 7.62 -5.10 14.91
N ALA A 337 8.92 -4.92 14.65
CA ALA A 337 9.56 -5.45 13.44
C ALA A 337 9.42 -6.98 13.37
N ASN A 338 9.73 -7.69 14.47
CA ASN A 338 9.66 -9.15 14.50
C ASN A 338 8.22 -9.67 14.35
N ILE A 339 7.27 -9.09 15.08
CA ILE A 339 5.86 -9.53 15.09
C ILE A 339 5.22 -9.25 13.72
N GLY A 340 5.37 -8.03 13.22
CA GLY A 340 4.74 -7.61 11.97
C GLY A 340 5.44 -8.12 10.72
N LYS A 341 6.70 -8.60 10.83
CA LYS A 341 7.58 -8.84 9.69
C LYS A 341 7.71 -7.59 8.81
N ILE A 342 7.89 -6.44 9.46
CA ILE A 342 7.97 -5.12 8.83
C ILE A 342 9.29 -4.42 9.17
N THR A 343 9.62 -3.38 8.42
CA THR A 343 10.72 -2.48 8.77
C THR A 343 10.20 -1.39 9.70
N VAL A 344 10.86 -1.18 10.84
CA VAL A 344 10.53 -0.10 11.79
C VAL A 344 11.67 0.91 11.85
N PHE A 345 11.32 2.18 11.78
CA PHE A 345 12.20 3.31 12.02
C PHE A 345 11.77 4.01 13.31
N ALA A 346 12.65 4.04 14.30
CA ALA A 346 12.37 4.68 15.59
C ALA A 346 13.57 5.45 16.12
N TYR A 347 13.31 6.54 16.83
CA TYR A 347 14.34 7.20 17.63
C TYR A 347 14.61 6.39 18.92
N MET A 348 15.89 6.27 19.26
CA MET A 348 16.30 5.83 20.61
C MET A 348 16.19 6.97 21.63
N ARG A 349 16.13 8.21 21.13
CA ARG A 349 16.01 9.44 21.90
C ARG A 349 14.56 9.85 22.14
N LYS A 350 14.37 10.80 23.06
CA LYS A 350 13.19 11.66 23.08
C LYS A 350 13.04 12.31 21.71
N THR A 351 11.81 12.59 21.33
CA THR A 351 11.49 13.33 20.12
C THR A 351 11.26 14.79 20.47
N ASP A 352 11.82 15.71 19.69
CA ASP A 352 11.72 17.16 19.91
C ASP A 352 10.72 17.79 18.95
N TYR A 353 9.62 18.26 19.52
CA TYR A 353 8.53 18.95 18.83
C TYR A 353 8.52 20.46 19.07
N LYS A 354 9.51 21.04 19.78
CA LYS A 354 9.48 22.47 20.17
C LYS A 354 9.47 23.45 19.00
N ASN A 355 9.89 22.98 17.82
CA ASN A 355 10.01 23.78 16.61
C ASN A 355 8.84 23.59 15.62
N THR A 356 7.77 22.90 16.03
CA THR A 356 6.58 22.61 15.18
C THR A 356 6.07 23.86 14.48
N TRP A 357 5.97 24.96 15.23
CA TRP A 357 5.45 26.25 14.79
C TRP A 357 6.57 27.23 14.40
N GLY A 358 7.70 26.72 13.88
CA GLY A 358 8.92 27.50 13.58
C GLY A 358 10.00 27.37 14.67
N THR A 359 11.23 27.78 14.37
CA THR A 359 12.26 27.88 15.43
C THR A 359 12.00 29.09 16.34
N ILE A 360 12.72 29.18 17.45
CA ILE A 360 12.69 30.38 18.30
C ILE A 360 13.10 31.63 17.49
N ALA A 361 14.10 31.52 16.62
CA ALA A 361 14.53 32.62 15.75
C ALA A 361 13.40 33.07 14.81
N HIS A 362 12.77 32.14 14.09
CA HIS A 362 11.62 32.46 13.22
C HIS A 362 10.52 33.25 13.94
N ARG A 363 10.11 32.78 15.12
CA ARG A 363 9.03 33.42 15.87
C ARG A 363 9.42 34.81 16.35
N ARG A 364 10.64 34.98 16.86
CA ARG A 364 11.13 36.27 17.36
C ARG A 364 11.33 37.29 16.25
N THR A 365 11.95 36.91 15.13
CA THR A 365 12.08 37.81 13.97
C THR A 365 10.69 38.22 13.48
N TYR A 366 9.74 37.28 13.37
CA TYR A 366 8.36 37.62 12.99
C TYR A 366 7.68 38.59 13.97
N GLU A 367 7.89 38.39 15.27
CA GLU A 367 7.35 39.27 16.33
C GLU A 367 7.94 40.69 16.24
N SER A 368 9.24 40.79 15.95
CA SER A 368 10.00 42.03 15.71
C SER A 368 9.47 42.78 14.48
N ASP A 369 9.42 42.11 13.31
CA ASP A 369 9.00 42.69 12.03
C ASP A 369 7.56 43.24 12.02
N HIS A 370 6.71 42.75 12.93
CA HIS A 370 5.28 43.07 12.97
C HIS A 370 4.87 43.88 14.21
N ASP A 371 5.83 44.40 15.00
CA ASP A 371 5.60 45.21 16.22
C ASP A 371 4.53 44.60 17.16
N SER A 372 4.51 43.27 17.25
CA SER A 372 3.40 42.55 17.88
C SER A 372 3.48 42.46 19.41
N GLY A 373 4.48 43.11 20.04
CA GLY A 373 4.62 43.18 21.49
C GLY A 373 3.56 44.07 22.15
N GLU A 374 3.14 43.71 23.36
CA GLU A 374 2.09 44.47 24.07
C GLU A 374 2.61 45.80 24.65
N ASN A 375 3.93 46.02 24.71
CA ASN A 375 4.54 47.26 25.20
C ASN A 375 5.96 47.53 24.68
N ILE A 376 6.41 48.77 24.90
CA ILE A 376 7.71 49.34 24.47
C ILE A 376 8.92 48.53 24.97
N TRP A 377 8.83 47.84 26.11
CA TRP A 377 9.93 47.05 26.66
C TRP A 377 10.07 45.68 25.98
N GLU A 378 8.96 45.09 25.53
CA GLU A 378 9.00 43.86 24.72
C GLU A 378 9.56 44.14 23.33
N ASN A 379 9.13 45.25 22.71
CA ASN A 379 9.69 45.70 21.43
C ASN A 379 11.20 46.05 21.57
N PHE A 380 11.61 46.71 22.65
CA PHE A 380 13.04 46.95 22.91
C PHE A 380 13.86 45.66 23.08
N LYS A 381 13.26 44.59 23.63
CA LYS A 381 13.92 43.28 23.71
C LYS A 381 13.99 42.60 22.36
N SER A 382 12.94 42.66 21.52
CA SER A 382 12.98 42.11 20.16
C SER A 382 14.04 42.83 19.30
N ASP A 383 14.09 44.16 19.38
CA ASP A 383 15.06 45.00 18.66
C ASP A 383 16.52 44.71 19.06
N LEU A 384 16.76 44.32 20.33
CA LEU A 384 18.11 43.92 20.78
C LEU A 384 18.53 42.55 20.22
N TYR A 385 17.58 41.71 19.83
CA TYR A 385 17.82 40.38 19.26
C TYR A 385 17.92 40.36 17.73
N ASP A 386 17.54 41.44 17.03
CA ASP A 386 17.82 41.69 15.60
C ASP A 386 19.33 41.75 15.27
N MET A 387 20.20 41.63 16.28
CA MET A 387 21.63 41.40 16.10
C MET A 387 21.96 39.96 15.69
N LEU A 388 21.01 39.01 15.79
CA LEU A 388 21.15 37.66 15.26
C LEU A 388 20.75 37.61 13.79
N PRO A 389 21.43 36.81 12.95
CA PRO A 389 21.04 36.68 11.56
C PRO A 389 19.65 36.06 11.44
N ASP A 390 18.80 36.68 10.63
CA ASP A 390 17.47 36.17 10.31
C ASP A 390 17.54 34.79 9.65
N PRO A 391 16.54 33.91 9.89
CA PRO A 391 16.38 32.72 9.09
C PRO A 391 16.22 33.05 7.59
N ASP A 392 16.91 32.31 6.72
CA ASP A 392 16.91 32.54 5.27
C ASP A 392 15.49 32.46 4.63
N ASP A 393 14.56 31.78 5.30
CA ASP A 393 13.21 31.48 4.83
C ASP A 393 12.11 32.32 5.51
N MET A 394 12.45 33.46 6.14
CA MET A 394 11.46 34.31 6.82
C MET A 394 10.27 34.72 5.94
N LYS A 395 10.47 34.95 4.64
CA LYS A 395 9.37 35.24 3.70
C LYS A 395 8.36 34.10 3.60
N GLU A 396 8.82 32.85 3.64
CA GLU A 396 7.95 31.67 3.65
C GLU A 396 7.29 31.49 5.01
N PHE A 397 8.03 31.72 6.09
CA PHE A 397 7.51 31.69 7.45
C PHE A 397 6.41 32.72 7.69
N SER A 398 6.54 33.95 7.20
CA SER A 398 5.51 34.98 7.32
C SER A 398 4.22 34.61 6.58
N LYS A 399 4.33 34.02 5.37
CA LYS A 399 3.17 33.48 4.64
C LYS A 399 2.52 32.32 5.39
N TYR A 400 3.33 31.47 6.01
CA TYR A 400 2.85 30.39 6.85
C TYR A 400 2.09 30.93 8.06
N ARG A 401 2.67 31.89 8.79
CA ARG A 401 2.08 32.53 9.97
C ARG A 401 0.76 33.24 9.69
N ALA A 402 0.59 33.81 8.50
CA ALA A 402 -0.69 34.43 8.08
C ALA A 402 -1.89 33.46 8.09
N HIS A 403 -1.67 32.15 8.07
CA HIS A 403 -2.72 31.12 8.15
C HIS A 403 -2.87 30.52 9.56
N GLN A 404 -2.17 31.08 10.55
CA GLN A 404 -2.26 30.59 11.92
C GLN A 404 -3.51 31.16 12.59
N GLU A 405 -4.21 30.31 13.32
CA GLU A 405 -5.37 30.67 14.12
C GLU A 405 -5.26 30.07 15.54
N ILE A 406 -6.10 30.54 16.44
CA ILE A 406 -6.28 29.98 17.77
C ILE A 406 -7.66 29.32 17.83
N ILE A 407 -7.71 28.03 18.14
CA ILE A 407 -8.93 27.24 18.28
C ILE A 407 -9.00 26.62 19.68
N ASP A 408 -9.99 27.02 20.46
CA ASP A 408 -10.13 26.67 21.89
C ASP A 408 -8.87 26.95 22.71
N GLY A 409 -8.25 28.09 22.43
CA GLY A 409 -7.00 28.50 23.08
C GLY A 409 -5.76 27.75 22.60
N ALA A 410 -5.88 26.92 21.55
CA ALA A 410 -4.78 26.17 20.97
C ALA A 410 -4.29 26.71 19.63
N VAL A 411 -2.97 26.72 19.42
CA VAL A 411 -2.36 27.14 18.15
C VAL A 411 -2.68 26.13 17.06
N TRP A 412 -3.18 26.61 15.92
CA TRP A 412 -3.43 25.80 14.74
C TRP A 412 -3.00 26.49 13.46
N ASN A 413 -2.62 25.71 12.46
CA ASN A 413 -2.40 26.19 11.11
C ASN A 413 -2.92 25.13 10.13
N ILE A 414 -3.72 25.55 9.16
CA ILE A 414 -4.27 24.66 8.13
C ILE A 414 -3.18 23.91 7.34
N ASN A 415 -1.96 24.45 7.28
CA ASN A 415 -0.81 23.83 6.62
C ASN A 415 -0.05 22.82 7.49
N GLY A 416 -0.51 22.57 8.73
CA GLY A 416 0.17 21.75 9.71
C GLY A 416 1.49 22.38 10.17
N ALA A 417 2.43 21.57 10.64
CA ALA A 417 3.71 22.02 11.15
C ALA A 417 4.59 22.69 10.07
N TYR A 418 5.32 23.74 10.49
CA TYR A 418 6.31 24.42 9.65
C TYR A 418 7.60 23.62 9.50
N ILE A 419 8.10 23.05 10.60
CA ILE A 419 9.34 22.27 10.64
C ILE A 419 8.98 20.82 10.97
N ASP A 420 9.65 19.87 10.30
CA ASP A 420 9.47 18.46 10.62
C ASP A 420 10.13 18.13 11.98
N VAL A 421 9.59 17.12 12.63
CA VAL A 421 10.05 16.69 13.94
C VAL A 421 11.49 16.18 13.90
N LYS A 422 12.25 16.43 14.97
CA LYS A 422 13.67 16.08 15.09
C LYS A 422 13.92 15.17 16.31
N PRO A 423 15.04 14.43 16.34
CA PRO A 423 15.52 13.86 17.59
C PRO A 423 15.74 14.94 18.64
N GLY A 424 15.43 14.61 19.89
CA GLY A 424 15.87 15.38 21.05
C GLY A 424 17.33 15.08 21.40
N THR A 425 17.77 15.68 22.49
CA THR A 425 19.16 15.56 22.97
C THR A 425 19.37 14.41 23.95
N THR A 426 18.30 13.74 24.41
CA THR A 426 18.38 12.72 25.46
C THR A 426 17.72 11.41 25.03
N PRO A 427 18.31 10.24 25.27
CA PRO A 427 19.66 10.06 25.80
C PRO A 427 20.72 10.54 24.81
N ASP A 428 21.78 11.16 25.32
CA ASP A 428 22.88 11.71 24.51
C ASP A 428 23.84 10.63 23.99
N SER A 429 23.93 9.50 24.68
CA SER A 429 24.82 8.38 24.34
C SER A 429 24.32 7.43 23.25
N VAL A 430 23.16 7.71 22.62
CA VAL A 430 22.61 6.92 21.50
C VAL A 430 22.48 7.78 20.23
N PRO A 431 22.39 7.22 19.02
CA PRO A 431 22.28 8.01 17.79
C PRO A 431 21.10 9.00 17.81
N ASP A 432 21.30 10.15 17.17
CA ASP A 432 20.26 11.17 16.95
C ASP A 432 19.48 10.93 15.65
N THR A 433 19.84 9.96 14.81
CA THR A 433 19.03 9.61 13.65
C THR A 433 17.99 8.54 13.98
N PHE A 434 17.03 8.35 13.08
CA PHE A 434 16.25 7.12 13.07
C PHE A 434 17.18 5.91 13.01
N TYR A 435 16.90 4.91 13.85
CA TYR A 435 17.51 3.60 13.72
C TYR A 435 16.53 2.66 12.99
N LYS A 436 17.06 1.85 12.07
CA LYS A 436 16.29 0.87 11.29
C LYS A 436 16.29 -0.48 12.02
N TYR A 437 15.11 -1.00 12.31
CA TYR A 437 14.89 -2.32 12.87
C TYR A 437 14.23 -3.18 11.81
N THR A 438 14.84 -4.33 11.51
CA THR A 438 14.29 -5.33 10.61
C THR A 438 13.94 -6.59 11.39
N PRO A 439 13.01 -7.42 10.89
CA PRO A 439 12.68 -8.68 11.53
C PRO A 439 13.94 -9.55 11.63
N LYS A 440 14.15 -10.14 12.80
CA LYS A 440 15.20 -11.13 12.98
C LYS A 440 14.72 -12.49 12.50
N LYS A 441 15.64 -13.24 11.88
CA LYS A 441 15.39 -14.62 11.45
C LYS A 441 15.23 -15.55 12.64
#